data_AF-A0A2S4L7U4-F1
#
_entry.id   AF-A0A2S4L7U4-F1
#
_cell.length_a   1.000
_cell.length_b   1.000
_cell.length_c   1.000
_cell.angle_alpha   90.00
_cell.angle_beta   90.00
_cell.angle_gamma   90.00
#
_symmetry.space_group_name_H-M   'P 1'
#
loop_
_entity.id
_entity.type
_entity.pdbx_description
1 polymer ?
#
loop_
_entity_poly.entity_id
_entity_poly.type
_entity_poly.pdbx_seq_one_letter_code
_entity_poly.pdbx_strand_id
1 'polypeptide(L)'
;MAWADILGALKAPYPDHSHGFWGEQTSTLNFCEEASKDYALSFYCAELCNTVTNGMFLWLGAKGIRNCLRESHATIFVLAYIGYIVVGLGSILFHATLKYPMQLVDELSMIYTTCLMMYASFAYSRSRAFSVLLGVSLLALAGSITDPVFHQGAYAALTATVVFRSMWVMESQVRPVLEARDRDKSRRVLKMAWALVATVFVMGFAIWNLDNVLCNQLRRWRRAVGLPWAVVLEGHAWWHLMTGLAADRQNDCPRSSVTTVVMSIPNEALHKLAREIETQAAAAQQQIGLARTQMASKQREQRLVRLTLSELGGLPDDAVVYEGVGKMFASVPLPTLRQKLEGQTKDLKADVDKLNQRLLYLETTHKNSREHIEQMLRTR
;
A
#
# COMPACT_ATOMS: atom_id res chain seq x y z
N MET A 1 49.67 -0.14 -21.47
CA MET A 1 49.42 -1.30 -22.35
C MET A 1 48.94 -2.46 -21.50
N ALA A 2 47.68 -2.44 -21.04
CA ALA A 2 47.15 -3.53 -20.23
C ALA A 2 45.63 -3.67 -20.42
N TRP A 3 44.87 -2.57 -20.29
CA TRP A 3 43.41 -2.63 -20.45
C TRP A 3 42.95 -2.81 -21.89
N ALA A 4 43.53 -2.08 -22.85
CA ALA A 4 43.17 -2.21 -24.26
C ALA A 4 43.47 -3.60 -24.82
N ASP A 5 44.59 -4.21 -24.40
CA ASP A 5 45.01 -5.53 -24.84
C ASP A 5 44.13 -6.64 -24.24
N ILE A 6 43.71 -6.51 -22.98
CA ILE A 6 42.76 -7.43 -22.33
C ILE A 6 41.36 -7.31 -22.96
N LEU A 7 40.88 -6.08 -23.20
CA LEU A 7 39.58 -5.85 -23.84
C LEU A 7 39.57 -6.36 -25.29
N GLY A 8 40.69 -6.23 -26.01
CA GLY A 8 40.89 -6.82 -27.33
C GLY A 8 40.92 -8.35 -27.30
N ALA A 9 41.55 -8.96 -26.30
CA ALA A 9 41.62 -10.42 -26.16
C ALA A 9 40.27 -11.07 -25.84
N LEU A 10 39.36 -10.34 -25.19
CA LEU A 10 37.99 -10.78 -24.87
C LEU A 10 36.97 -10.45 -25.97
N LYS A 11 37.41 -9.85 -27.08
CA LYS A 11 36.53 -9.41 -28.17
C LYS A 11 36.33 -10.54 -29.17
N ALA A 12 35.07 -10.95 -29.35
CA ALA A 12 34.66 -11.81 -30.46
C ALA A 12 33.91 -11.01 -31.53
N PRO A 13 34.09 -11.34 -32.83
CA PRO A 13 33.28 -10.75 -33.89
C PRO A 13 31.82 -11.19 -33.75
N TYR A 14 30.89 -10.37 -34.26
CA TYR A 14 29.50 -10.79 -34.38
C TYR A 14 29.37 -11.92 -35.42
N PRO A 15 28.64 -13.01 -35.12
CA PRO A 15 28.39 -14.05 -36.10
C PRO A 15 27.51 -13.53 -37.25
N ASP A 16 27.76 -14.03 -38.46
CA ASP A 16 27.00 -13.68 -39.67
C ASP A 16 26.17 -14.90 -40.11
N HIS A 17 25.12 -15.20 -39.34
CA HIS A 17 24.19 -16.30 -39.64
C HIS A 17 22.90 -15.77 -40.26
N SER A 18 22.37 -16.55 -41.21
CA SER A 18 21.28 -16.11 -42.07
C SER A 18 19.93 -16.78 -41.85
N HIS A 19 19.91 -17.87 -41.11
CA HIS A 19 18.74 -18.74 -41.02
C HIS A 19 18.57 -19.19 -39.57
N GLY A 20 17.35 -19.06 -39.06
CA GLY A 20 16.98 -19.49 -37.73
C GLY A 20 15.97 -20.63 -37.74
N PHE A 21 15.82 -21.27 -36.59
CA PHE A 21 14.94 -22.40 -36.38
C PHE A 21 13.47 -22.12 -36.75
N TRP A 22 12.94 -20.92 -36.46
CA TRP A 22 11.53 -20.59 -36.72
C TRP A 22 11.25 -20.07 -38.14
N GLY A 23 12.25 -19.97 -39.01
CA GLY A 23 12.09 -19.44 -40.37
C GLY A 23 11.90 -17.92 -40.42
N GLU A 24 11.41 -17.42 -41.55
CA GLU A 24 11.33 -15.97 -41.84
C GLU A 24 10.34 -15.22 -40.93
N GLN A 25 10.64 -13.95 -40.65
CA GLN A 25 9.78 -13.07 -39.87
C GLN A 25 8.39 -12.92 -40.51
N THR A 26 7.35 -12.97 -39.67
CA THR A 26 5.98 -12.61 -40.07
C THR A 26 5.38 -11.47 -39.24
N SER A 27 6.05 -11.05 -38.16
CA SER A 27 5.66 -9.89 -37.34
C SER A 27 5.75 -8.59 -38.13
N THR A 28 4.95 -7.60 -37.74
CA THR A 28 5.02 -6.25 -38.32
C THR A 28 6.15 -5.41 -37.74
N LEU A 29 6.69 -5.81 -36.59
CA LEU A 29 7.81 -5.17 -35.90
C LEU A 29 9.07 -6.06 -35.91
N ASN A 30 10.22 -5.42 -36.10
CA ASN A 30 11.58 -5.98 -35.93
C ASN A 30 12.41 -4.94 -35.19
N PHE A 31 13.04 -5.32 -34.07
CA PHE A 31 13.77 -4.39 -33.23
C PHE A 31 15.23 -4.25 -33.65
N CYS A 32 15.93 -3.29 -33.05
CA CYS A 32 17.23 -2.87 -33.55
C CYS A 32 18.37 -3.90 -33.32
N GLU A 33 18.16 -5.06 -32.69
CA GLU A 33 19.19 -6.09 -32.46
C GLU A 33 19.91 -6.40 -33.81
N GLU A 34 21.16 -5.90 -33.98
CA GLU A 34 22.03 -5.91 -35.18
C GLU A 34 22.46 -7.37 -35.41
N ALA A 35 21.91 -8.14 -36.35
CA ALA A 35 21.78 -8.00 -37.82
C ALA A 35 23.07 -8.40 -38.55
N SER A 36 23.03 -9.36 -39.45
CA SER A 36 22.54 -9.18 -40.82
C SER A 36 21.24 -9.92 -41.13
N LYS A 37 20.91 -10.96 -40.35
CA LYS A 37 19.62 -11.66 -40.35
C LYS A 37 19.34 -11.99 -38.87
N ASP A 38 18.08 -11.99 -38.47
CA ASP A 38 17.69 -12.43 -37.13
C ASP A 38 18.44 -13.75 -36.77
N TYR A 39 18.64 -14.09 -35.49
CA TYR A 39 19.37 -15.30 -35.03
C TYR A 39 20.91 -15.20 -34.97
N ALA A 40 21.49 -14.00 -34.88
CA ALA A 40 22.94 -13.81 -34.88
C ALA A 40 23.66 -14.51 -33.72
N LEU A 41 23.09 -14.48 -32.51
CA LEU A 41 23.71 -15.07 -31.30
C LEU A 41 23.27 -16.51 -31.01
N SER A 42 22.18 -16.96 -31.61
CA SER A 42 21.59 -18.29 -31.37
C SER A 42 20.74 -18.73 -32.54
N PHE A 43 20.88 -19.99 -32.96
CA PHE A 43 20.02 -20.60 -33.98
C PHE A 43 18.55 -20.73 -33.54
N TYR A 44 18.29 -20.74 -32.22
CA TYR A 44 16.95 -21.00 -31.66
C TYR A 44 16.17 -19.74 -31.27
N CYS A 45 16.86 -18.61 -31.08
CA CYS A 45 16.25 -17.35 -30.64
C CYS A 45 16.66 -16.21 -31.57
N ALA A 46 15.68 -15.58 -32.21
CA ALA A 46 15.89 -14.52 -33.18
C ALA A 46 16.62 -13.31 -32.56
N GLU A 47 16.11 -12.79 -31.44
CA GLU A 47 16.67 -11.68 -30.69
C GLU A 47 17.03 -12.18 -29.29
N LEU A 48 18.24 -12.73 -29.12
CA LEU A 48 18.62 -13.44 -27.89
C LEU A 48 18.68 -12.50 -26.69
N CYS A 49 19.19 -11.28 -26.85
CA CYS A 49 19.30 -10.33 -25.75
C CYS A 49 17.91 -9.88 -25.29
N ASN A 50 17.04 -9.56 -26.24
CA ASN A 50 15.64 -9.21 -25.96
C ASN A 50 14.88 -10.39 -25.33
N THR A 51 15.13 -11.63 -25.77
CA THR A 51 14.51 -12.83 -25.20
C THR A 51 14.94 -13.07 -23.74
N VAL A 52 16.24 -13.06 -23.46
CA VAL A 52 16.78 -13.43 -22.13
C VAL A 52 16.45 -12.37 -21.07
N THR A 53 16.46 -11.08 -21.44
CA THR A 53 16.14 -10.00 -20.50
C THR A 53 14.72 -10.09 -19.93
N ASN A 54 13.79 -10.67 -20.68
CA ASN A 54 12.43 -10.94 -20.22
C ASN A 54 12.34 -12.05 -19.14
N GLY A 55 13.37 -12.87 -18.95
CA GLY A 55 13.45 -13.82 -17.84
C GLY A 55 13.33 -13.16 -16.47
N MET A 56 13.69 -11.87 -16.37
CA MET A 56 13.51 -11.07 -15.16
C MET A 56 12.02 -10.90 -14.78
N PHE A 57 11.12 -10.76 -15.76
CA PHE A 57 9.67 -10.67 -15.50
C PHE A 57 9.14 -11.96 -14.87
N LEU A 58 9.61 -13.12 -15.34
CA LEU A 58 9.22 -14.40 -14.76
C LEU A 58 9.69 -14.53 -13.31
N TRP A 59 10.96 -14.18 -13.05
CA TRP A 59 11.54 -14.26 -11.72
C TRP A 59 10.88 -13.29 -10.73
N LEU A 60 10.74 -12.01 -11.10
CA LEU A 60 10.10 -10.99 -10.26
C LEU A 60 8.62 -11.31 -10.05
N GLY A 61 7.90 -11.76 -11.08
CA GLY A 61 6.51 -12.16 -10.99
C GLY A 61 6.29 -13.33 -10.02
N ALA A 62 7.10 -14.40 -10.15
CA ALA A 62 7.00 -15.55 -9.25
C ALA A 62 7.34 -15.17 -7.79
N LYS A 63 8.35 -14.33 -7.60
CA LYS A 63 8.72 -13.78 -6.30
C LYS A 63 7.58 -12.91 -5.72
N GLY A 64 6.94 -12.09 -6.55
CA GLY A 64 5.78 -11.27 -6.20
C GLY A 64 4.61 -12.10 -5.71
N ILE A 65 4.18 -13.09 -6.51
CA ILE A 65 3.10 -14.04 -6.13
C ILE A 65 3.42 -14.71 -4.80
N ARG A 66 4.65 -15.22 -4.63
CA ARG A 66 5.08 -15.86 -3.39
C ARG A 66 4.96 -14.92 -2.18
N ASN A 67 5.33 -13.65 -2.33
CA ASN A 67 5.18 -12.66 -1.27
C ASN A 67 3.68 -12.38 -0.99
N CYS A 68 2.86 -12.19 -2.04
CA CYS A 68 1.42 -11.96 -1.90
C CYS A 68 0.72 -13.08 -1.11
N LEU A 69 1.06 -14.33 -1.41
CA LEU A 69 0.48 -15.50 -0.74
C LEU A 69 0.96 -15.64 0.70
N ARG A 70 2.24 -15.32 0.97
CA ARG A 70 2.82 -15.39 2.33
C ARG A 70 2.24 -14.35 3.28
N GLU A 71 2.01 -13.14 2.79
CA GLU A 71 1.54 -12.00 3.58
C GLU A 71 0.00 -11.84 3.51
N SER A 72 -0.71 -12.82 2.93
CA SER A 72 -2.18 -12.84 2.78
C SER A 72 -2.77 -11.57 2.16
N HIS A 73 -2.10 -11.03 1.13
CA HIS A 73 -2.58 -9.86 0.41
C HIS A 73 -3.81 -10.17 -0.46
N ALA A 74 -4.55 -9.12 -0.83
CA ALA A 74 -5.75 -9.25 -1.65
C ALA A 74 -5.44 -9.93 -2.99
N THR A 75 -6.37 -10.77 -3.46
CA THR A 75 -6.23 -11.58 -4.69
C THR A 75 -5.92 -10.76 -5.94
N ILE A 76 -6.32 -9.47 -5.96
CA ILE A 76 -6.03 -8.57 -7.08
C ILE A 76 -4.53 -8.40 -7.34
N PHE A 77 -3.69 -8.44 -6.30
CA PHE A 77 -2.23 -8.36 -6.45
C PHE A 77 -1.64 -9.64 -7.05
N VAL A 78 -2.19 -10.80 -6.68
CA VAL A 78 -1.80 -12.08 -7.29
C VAL A 78 -2.15 -12.08 -8.78
N LEU A 79 -3.35 -11.60 -9.13
CA LEU A 79 -3.77 -11.47 -10.54
C LEU A 79 -2.88 -10.49 -11.31
N ALA A 80 -2.47 -9.38 -10.71
CA ALA A 80 -1.55 -8.43 -11.33
C ALA A 80 -0.18 -9.07 -11.62
N TYR A 81 0.37 -9.84 -10.68
CA TYR A 81 1.63 -10.55 -10.92
C TYR A 81 1.51 -11.72 -11.90
N ILE A 82 0.36 -12.37 -11.99
CA ILE A 82 0.09 -13.35 -13.06
C ILE A 82 0.10 -12.64 -14.42
N GLY A 83 -0.59 -11.50 -14.56
CA GLY A 83 -0.55 -10.69 -15.78
C GLY A 83 0.88 -10.27 -16.15
N TYR A 84 1.67 -9.85 -15.16
CA TYR A 84 3.08 -9.50 -15.34
C TYR A 84 3.94 -10.68 -15.86
N ILE A 85 3.71 -11.90 -15.38
CA ILE A 85 4.36 -13.11 -15.92
C ILE A 85 3.92 -13.37 -17.37
N VAL A 86 2.62 -13.20 -17.67
CA VAL A 86 2.09 -13.40 -19.03
C VAL A 86 2.73 -12.42 -20.02
N VAL A 87 2.93 -11.16 -19.62
CA VAL A 87 3.69 -10.18 -20.42
C VAL A 87 5.10 -10.67 -20.70
N GLY A 88 5.83 -11.10 -19.66
CA GLY A 88 7.18 -11.63 -19.83
C GLY A 88 7.25 -12.87 -20.74
N LEU A 89 6.29 -13.79 -20.62
CA LEU A 89 6.19 -14.96 -21.50
C LEU A 89 5.86 -14.59 -22.93
N GLY A 90 4.92 -13.66 -23.14
CA GLY A 90 4.57 -13.13 -24.45
C GLY A 90 5.78 -12.53 -25.15
N SER A 91 6.49 -11.65 -24.45
CA SER A 91 7.70 -11.00 -24.95
C SER A 91 8.82 -12.00 -25.26
N ILE A 92 9.05 -13.01 -24.40
CA ILE A 92 10.01 -14.12 -24.69
C ILE A 92 9.64 -14.83 -25.98
N LEU A 93 8.37 -15.22 -26.14
CA LEU A 93 7.92 -15.96 -27.32
C LEU A 93 7.98 -15.11 -28.59
N PHE A 94 7.68 -13.81 -28.48
CA PHE A 94 7.78 -12.88 -29.59
C PHE A 94 9.25 -12.70 -30.02
N HIS A 95 10.15 -12.31 -29.12
CA HIS A 95 11.56 -12.07 -29.46
C HIS A 95 12.33 -13.35 -29.83
N ALA A 96 11.88 -14.52 -29.37
CA ALA A 96 12.48 -15.78 -29.80
C ALA A 96 12.09 -16.16 -31.24
N THR A 97 10.89 -15.79 -31.70
CA THR A 97 10.27 -16.34 -32.93
C THR A 97 10.01 -15.33 -34.04
N LEU A 98 9.82 -14.05 -33.72
CA LEU A 98 9.38 -12.96 -34.61
C LEU A 98 8.13 -13.29 -35.44
N LYS A 99 7.17 -13.98 -34.81
CA LYS A 99 5.90 -14.38 -35.44
C LYS A 99 4.76 -13.47 -35.02
N TYR A 100 3.92 -13.10 -35.99
CA TYR A 100 2.76 -12.23 -35.77
C TYR A 100 1.83 -12.69 -34.63
N PRO A 101 1.48 -13.99 -34.48
CA PRO A 101 0.67 -14.41 -33.34
C PRO A 101 1.33 -14.17 -31.98
N MET A 102 2.66 -14.30 -31.89
CA MET A 102 3.39 -14.06 -30.64
C MET A 102 3.56 -12.56 -30.38
N GLN A 103 3.69 -11.74 -31.43
CA GLN A 103 3.61 -10.27 -31.33
C GLN A 103 2.29 -9.84 -30.69
N LEU A 104 1.17 -10.42 -31.12
CA LEU A 104 -0.14 -10.12 -30.53
C LEU A 104 -0.20 -10.53 -29.05
N VAL A 105 0.38 -11.67 -28.67
CA VAL A 105 0.41 -12.09 -27.26
C VAL A 105 1.22 -11.10 -26.42
N ASP A 106 2.37 -10.65 -26.92
CA ASP A 106 3.18 -9.63 -26.24
C ASP A 106 2.40 -8.30 -26.10
N GLU A 107 2.01 -7.69 -27.22
CA GLU A 107 1.34 -6.38 -27.26
C GLU A 107 0.01 -6.38 -26.47
N LEU A 108 -0.86 -7.38 -26.67
CA LEU A 108 -2.17 -7.40 -26.02
C LEU A 108 -2.07 -7.69 -24.52
N SER A 109 -1.14 -8.56 -24.09
CA SER A 109 -0.96 -8.87 -22.67
C SER A 109 -0.53 -7.64 -21.86
N MET A 110 0.28 -6.75 -22.45
CA MET A 110 0.67 -5.47 -21.85
C MET A 110 -0.56 -4.58 -21.59
N ILE A 111 -1.46 -4.47 -22.57
CA ILE A 111 -2.69 -3.69 -22.45
C ILE A 111 -3.62 -4.28 -21.40
N TYR A 112 -3.89 -5.58 -21.46
CA TYR A 112 -4.81 -6.24 -20.53
C TYR A 112 -4.33 -6.12 -19.08
N THR A 113 -3.03 -6.29 -18.85
CA THR A 113 -2.43 -6.13 -17.52
C THR A 113 -2.54 -4.68 -17.04
N THR A 114 -2.32 -3.71 -17.92
CA THR A 114 -2.44 -2.28 -17.56
C THR A 114 -3.89 -1.89 -17.29
N CYS A 115 -4.86 -2.40 -18.06
CA CYS A 115 -6.28 -2.24 -17.80
C CYS A 115 -6.69 -2.83 -16.45
N LEU A 116 -6.15 -3.99 -16.08
CA LEU A 116 -6.37 -4.59 -14.75
C LEU A 116 -5.85 -3.68 -13.63
N MET A 117 -4.65 -3.11 -13.79
CA MET A 117 -4.08 -2.17 -12.82
C MET A 117 -4.86 -0.85 -12.72
N MET A 118 -5.32 -0.31 -13.86
CA MET A 118 -6.22 0.84 -13.92
C MET A 118 -7.51 0.56 -13.15
N TYR A 119 -8.15 -0.58 -13.42
CA TYR A 119 -9.35 -1.00 -12.71
C TYR A 119 -9.09 -1.10 -11.21
N ALA A 120 -8.03 -1.82 -10.80
CA ALA A 120 -7.68 -1.99 -9.39
C ALA A 120 -7.43 -0.66 -8.65
N SER A 121 -6.79 0.31 -9.31
CA SER A 121 -6.46 1.61 -8.71
C SER A 121 -7.63 2.59 -8.64
N PHE A 122 -8.49 2.62 -9.67
CA PHE A 122 -9.57 3.60 -9.78
C PHE A 122 -10.92 3.07 -9.29
N ALA A 123 -11.19 1.76 -9.37
CA ALA A 123 -12.42 1.17 -8.85
C ALA A 123 -12.42 1.04 -7.32
N TYR A 124 -11.25 1.13 -6.68
CA TYR A 124 -11.13 1.03 -5.23
C TYR A 124 -11.93 2.13 -4.52
N SER A 125 -12.77 1.72 -3.57
CA SER A 125 -13.64 2.60 -2.78
C SER A 125 -14.60 3.47 -3.61
N ARG A 126 -14.99 3.01 -4.81
CA ARG A 126 -16.00 3.65 -5.66
C ARG A 126 -17.30 2.85 -5.73
N SER A 127 -18.35 3.49 -6.23
CA SER A 127 -19.68 2.86 -6.36
C SER A 127 -19.65 1.71 -7.36
N ARG A 128 -20.53 0.71 -7.18
CA ARG A 128 -20.65 -0.44 -8.09
C ARG A 128 -20.93 -0.01 -9.54
N ALA A 129 -21.75 1.03 -9.71
CA ALA A 129 -22.06 1.59 -11.02
C ALA A 129 -20.80 2.16 -11.70
N PHE A 130 -19.97 2.93 -10.97
CA PHE A 130 -18.72 3.46 -11.49
C PHE A 130 -17.75 2.33 -11.86
N SER A 131 -17.57 1.34 -10.98
CA SER A 131 -16.66 0.23 -11.24
C SER A 131 -17.09 -0.60 -12.45
N VAL A 132 -18.39 -0.86 -12.64
CA VAL A 132 -18.89 -1.56 -13.83
C VAL A 132 -18.65 -0.72 -15.09
N LEU A 133 -18.96 0.58 -15.06
CA LEU A 133 -18.73 1.47 -16.19
C LEU A 133 -17.24 1.50 -16.58
N LEU A 134 -16.34 1.69 -15.60
CA LEU A 134 -14.90 1.67 -15.82
C LEU A 134 -14.43 0.35 -16.44
N GLY A 135 -14.90 -0.78 -15.91
CA GLY A 135 -14.55 -2.11 -16.44
C GLY A 135 -14.99 -2.30 -17.90
N VAL A 136 -16.23 -1.92 -18.23
CA VAL A 136 -16.74 -1.98 -19.61
C VAL A 136 -15.96 -1.06 -20.54
N SER A 137 -15.66 0.17 -20.11
CA SER A 137 -14.86 1.10 -20.91
C SER A 137 -13.44 0.59 -21.17
N LEU A 138 -12.79 0.00 -20.18
CA LEU A 138 -11.44 -0.57 -20.33
C LEU A 138 -11.43 -1.80 -21.24
N LEU A 139 -12.46 -2.65 -21.18
CA LEU A 139 -12.62 -3.79 -22.09
C LEU A 139 -12.87 -3.33 -23.53
N ALA A 140 -13.71 -2.31 -23.73
CA ALA A 140 -13.97 -1.73 -25.04
C ALA A 140 -12.69 -1.13 -25.65
N LEU A 141 -11.91 -0.39 -24.85
CA LEU A 141 -10.61 0.14 -25.28
C LEU A 141 -9.64 -0.98 -25.67
N ALA A 142 -9.55 -2.03 -24.86
CA ALA A 142 -8.64 -3.14 -25.13
C ALA A 142 -9.03 -3.91 -26.41
N GLY A 143 -10.34 -4.05 -26.68
CA GLY A 143 -10.85 -4.67 -27.90
C GLY A 143 -10.76 -3.79 -29.15
N SER A 144 -10.55 -2.48 -29.01
CA SER A 144 -10.42 -1.56 -30.16
C SER A 144 -9.00 -1.46 -30.71
N ILE A 145 -8.03 -2.18 -30.15
CA ILE A 145 -6.63 -2.12 -30.57
C ILE A 145 -6.43 -2.95 -31.83
N THR A 146 -6.16 -2.26 -32.96
CA THR A 146 -6.06 -2.89 -34.28
C THR A 146 -4.70 -2.78 -34.93
N ASP A 147 -3.86 -1.82 -34.53
CA ASP A 147 -2.55 -1.58 -35.13
C ASP A 147 -1.49 -1.17 -34.08
N PRO A 148 -0.19 -1.35 -34.37
CA PRO A 148 0.90 -1.10 -33.42
C PRO A 148 1.03 0.37 -32.99
N VAL A 149 0.66 1.34 -33.83
CA VAL A 149 0.77 2.76 -33.48
C VAL A 149 -0.31 3.15 -32.49
N PHE A 150 -1.54 2.69 -32.74
CA PHE A 150 -2.64 2.85 -31.79
C PHE A 150 -2.35 2.14 -30.47
N HIS A 151 -1.79 0.92 -30.52
CA HIS A 151 -1.33 0.18 -29.33
C HIS A 151 -0.35 1.01 -28.49
N GLN A 152 0.73 1.53 -29.11
CA GLN A 152 1.75 2.30 -28.42
C GLN A 152 1.16 3.55 -27.76
N GLY A 153 0.31 4.29 -28.47
CA GLY A 153 -0.37 5.47 -27.93
C GLY A 153 -1.29 5.14 -26.75
N ALA A 154 -2.11 4.09 -26.89
CA ALA A 154 -3.01 3.64 -25.84
C ALA A 154 -2.24 3.15 -24.60
N TYR A 155 -1.21 2.33 -24.80
CA TYR A 155 -0.35 1.83 -23.73
C TYR A 155 0.37 2.96 -22.99
N ALA A 156 0.93 3.93 -23.72
CA ALA A 156 1.59 5.10 -23.12
C ALA A 156 0.61 5.93 -22.28
N ALA A 157 -0.59 6.20 -22.80
CA ALA A 157 -1.61 6.97 -22.08
C ALA A 157 -2.11 6.25 -20.83
N LEU A 158 -2.39 4.94 -20.93
CA LEU A 158 -2.80 4.12 -19.79
C LEU A 158 -1.70 4.08 -18.73
N THR A 159 -0.47 3.79 -19.12
CA THR A 159 0.68 3.71 -18.21
C THR A 159 0.93 5.03 -17.51
N ALA A 160 0.92 6.15 -18.24
CA ALA A 160 1.05 7.48 -17.65
C ALA A 160 -0.07 7.75 -16.62
N THR A 161 -1.31 7.39 -16.94
CA THR A 161 -2.46 7.57 -16.04
C THR A 161 -2.29 6.76 -14.74
N VAL A 162 -1.91 5.48 -14.83
CA VAL A 162 -1.62 4.66 -13.65
C VAL A 162 -0.48 5.27 -12.84
N VAL A 163 0.62 5.67 -13.49
CA VAL A 163 1.80 6.23 -12.82
C VAL A 163 1.46 7.52 -12.06
N PHE A 164 0.79 8.48 -12.71
CA PHE A 164 0.38 9.72 -12.04
C PHE A 164 -0.62 9.46 -10.89
N ARG A 165 -1.54 8.51 -11.09
CA ARG A 165 -2.44 8.09 -10.01
C ARG A 165 -1.68 7.46 -8.84
N SER A 166 -0.71 6.58 -9.10
CA SER A 166 0.14 5.98 -8.09
C SER A 166 0.96 7.03 -7.34
N MET A 167 1.51 8.04 -8.04
CA MET A 167 2.19 9.18 -7.41
C MET A 167 1.27 9.97 -6.49
N TRP A 168 0.05 10.27 -6.96
CA TRP A 168 -0.93 10.98 -6.16
C TRP A 168 -1.27 10.19 -4.89
N VAL A 169 -1.55 8.89 -4.99
CA VAL A 169 -1.82 8.01 -3.83
C VAL A 169 -0.63 8.00 -2.88
N MET A 170 0.58 7.85 -3.42
CA MET A 170 1.81 7.82 -2.64
C MET A 170 2.02 9.11 -1.83
N GLU A 171 1.85 10.28 -2.44
CA GLU A 171 2.08 11.55 -1.76
C GLU A 171 0.92 11.95 -0.83
N SER A 172 -0.33 11.73 -1.25
CA SER A 172 -1.52 12.17 -0.48
C SER A 172 -1.94 11.19 0.63
N GLN A 173 -1.73 9.89 0.45
CA GLN A 173 -2.20 8.86 1.37
C GLN A 173 -1.07 8.11 2.06
N VAL A 174 0.00 7.73 1.34
CA VAL A 174 1.07 6.90 1.90
C VAL A 174 2.09 7.71 2.71
N ARG A 175 2.54 8.86 2.19
CA ARG A 175 3.56 9.68 2.86
C ARG A 175 3.18 10.08 4.29
N PRO A 176 1.97 10.63 4.57
CA PRO A 176 1.63 11.09 5.92
C PRO A 176 1.69 9.94 6.95
N VAL A 177 1.20 8.77 6.55
CA VAL A 177 1.20 7.56 7.39
C VAL A 177 2.62 7.05 7.63
N LEU A 178 3.46 7.01 6.58
CA LEU A 178 4.86 6.59 6.70
C LEU A 178 5.66 7.55 7.57
N GLU A 179 5.50 8.87 7.37
CA GLU A 179 6.22 9.89 8.14
C GLU A 179 5.85 9.90 9.62
N ALA A 180 4.57 9.64 9.95
CA ALA A 180 4.12 9.52 11.33
C ALA A 180 4.75 8.34 12.06
N ARG A 181 5.11 7.26 11.35
CA ARG A 181 5.70 6.05 11.94
C ARG A 181 7.22 6.06 11.95
N ASP A 182 7.84 6.41 10.82
CA ASP A 182 9.29 6.44 10.64
C ASP A 182 9.67 7.40 9.50
N ARG A 183 10.09 8.61 9.88
CA ARG A 183 10.42 9.68 8.94
C ARG A 183 11.61 9.35 8.02
N ASP A 184 12.60 8.62 8.52
CA ASP A 184 13.82 8.29 7.76
C ASP A 184 13.56 7.14 6.78
N LYS A 185 12.79 6.14 7.19
CA LYS A 185 12.31 5.10 6.28
C LYS A 185 11.38 5.68 5.21
N SER A 186 10.47 6.59 5.59
CA SER A 186 9.58 7.28 4.64
C SER A 186 10.37 7.98 3.53
N ARG A 187 11.34 8.85 3.89
CA ARG A 187 12.17 9.55 2.90
C ARG A 187 12.93 8.60 1.98
N ARG A 188 13.49 7.51 2.51
CA ARG A 188 14.22 6.52 1.69
C ARG A 188 13.32 5.83 0.68
N VAL A 189 12.15 5.35 1.12
CA VAL A 189 11.17 4.68 0.25
C VAL A 189 10.68 5.62 -0.84
N LEU A 190 10.31 6.85 -0.48
CA LEU A 190 9.86 7.85 -1.45
C LEU A 190 10.96 8.22 -2.45
N LYS A 191 12.19 8.47 -1.97
CA LYS A 191 13.33 8.77 -2.85
C LYS A 191 13.59 7.64 -3.85
N MET A 192 13.50 6.38 -3.40
CA MET A 192 13.63 5.21 -4.28
C MET A 192 12.50 5.13 -5.31
N ALA A 193 11.26 5.38 -4.91
CA ALA A 193 10.10 5.35 -5.81
C ALA A 193 10.20 6.46 -6.88
N TRP A 194 10.51 7.69 -6.48
CA TRP A 194 10.69 8.81 -7.41
C TRP A 194 11.88 8.62 -8.34
N ALA A 195 13.01 8.11 -7.82
CA ALA A 195 14.17 7.79 -8.64
C ALA A 195 13.83 6.71 -9.68
N LEU A 196 13.10 5.67 -9.29
CA LEU A 196 12.68 4.61 -10.22
C LEU A 196 11.80 5.17 -11.34
N VAL A 197 10.77 5.97 -11.02
CA VAL A 197 9.90 6.53 -12.05
C VAL A 197 10.69 7.45 -12.99
N ALA A 198 11.50 8.36 -12.44
CA ALA A 198 12.32 9.25 -13.26
C ALA A 198 13.27 8.47 -14.18
N THR A 199 13.90 7.42 -13.65
CA THR A 199 14.82 6.55 -14.40
C THR A 199 14.07 5.85 -15.53
N VAL A 200 12.91 5.26 -15.26
CA VAL A 200 12.15 4.49 -16.25
C VAL A 200 11.55 5.38 -17.33
N PHE A 201 10.98 6.53 -16.97
CA PHE A 201 10.37 7.45 -17.94
C PHE A 201 11.43 8.13 -18.81
N VAL A 202 12.48 8.71 -18.21
CA VAL A 202 13.46 9.50 -18.95
C VAL A 202 14.36 8.60 -19.79
N MET A 203 14.90 7.55 -19.19
CA MET A 203 15.84 6.67 -19.90
C MET A 203 15.09 5.67 -20.79
N GLY A 204 13.88 5.23 -20.43
CA GLY A 204 13.05 4.44 -21.34
C GLY A 204 12.68 5.21 -22.60
N PHE A 205 12.24 6.48 -22.47
CA PHE A 205 12.00 7.36 -23.62
C PHE A 205 13.27 7.60 -24.44
N ALA A 206 14.41 7.85 -23.78
CA ALA A 206 15.68 8.09 -24.47
C ALA A 206 16.16 6.86 -25.25
N ILE A 207 16.14 5.67 -24.63
CA ILE A 207 16.57 4.41 -25.24
C ILE A 207 15.65 4.03 -26.41
N TRP A 208 14.33 4.16 -26.23
CA TRP A 208 13.37 3.85 -27.29
C TRP A 208 13.55 4.76 -28.53
N ASN A 209 13.76 6.06 -28.33
CA ASN A 209 14.04 6.98 -29.43
C ASN A 209 15.42 6.73 -30.06
N LEU A 210 16.41 6.39 -29.25
CA LEU A 210 17.76 6.06 -29.71
C LEU A 210 17.76 4.84 -30.64
N ASP A 211 17.08 3.77 -30.22
CA ASP A 211 16.93 2.54 -31.01
C ASP A 211 16.14 2.77 -32.30
N ASN A 212 15.11 3.62 -32.29
CA ASN A 212 14.31 3.89 -33.50
C ASN A 212 15.03 4.80 -34.52
N VAL A 213 15.72 5.86 -34.06
CA VAL A 213 16.31 6.87 -34.96
C VAL A 213 17.72 6.52 -35.37
N LEU A 214 18.54 6.03 -34.43
CA LEU A 214 19.96 5.79 -34.64
C LEU A 214 20.29 4.31 -34.84
N CYS A 215 19.32 3.51 -35.24
CA CYS A 215 19.49 2.07 -35.35
C CYS A 215 20.72 1.72 -36.19
N ASN A 216 20.81 2.22 -37.43
CA ASN A 216 21.93 1.97 -38.35
C ASN A 216 23.31 2.39 -37.81
N GLN A 217 23.37 3.34 -36.86
CA GLN A 217 24.60 3.80 -36.21
C GLN A 217 24.97 2.86 -35.05
N LEU A 218 24.01 2.55 -34.17
CA LEU A 218 24.19 1.60 -33.05
C LEU A 218 24.65 0.23 -33.54
N ARG A 219 24.04 -0.17 -34.66
CA ARG A 219 24.32 -1.34 -35.46
C ARG A 219 25.81 -1.43 -35.85
N ARG A 220 26.32 -0.39 -36.52
CA ARG A 220 27.75 -0.28 -36.86
C ARG A 220 28.66 -0.24 -35.63
N TRP A 221 28.26 0.45 -34.56
CA TRP A 221 29.04 0.53 -33.33
C TRP A 221 29.15 -0.83 -32.64
N ARG A 222 28.10 -1.64 -32.62
CA ARG A 222 28.14 -3.01 -32.07
C ARG A 222 29.14 -3.90 -32.79
N ARG A 223 29.16 -3.86 -34.13
CA ARG A 223 30.16 -4.59 -34.92
C ARG A 223 31.58 -4.10 -34.64
N ALA A 224 31.76 -2.79 -34.48
CA ALA A 224 33.06 -2.19 -34.16
C ALA A 224 33.54 -2.57 -32.75
N VAL A 225 32.63 -2.66 -31.78
CA VAL A 225 32.93 -2.98 -30.37
C VAL A 225 33.13 -4.49 -30.16
N GLY A 226 32.31 -5.33 -30.79
CA GLY A 226 32.34 -6.80 -30.67
C GLY A 226 31.77 -7.34 -29.36
N LEU A 227 31.54 -8.65 -29.29
CA LEU A 227 31.04 -9.34 -28.11
C LEU A 227 32.14 -9.49 -27.05
N PRO A 228 31.80 -9.51 -25.74
CA PRO A 228 30.46 -9.37 -25.17
C PRO A 228 29.98 -7.91 -25.02
N TRP A 229 30.87 -6.93 -25.23
CA TRP A 229 30.64 -5.52 -24.94
C TRP A 229 29.52 -4.88 -25.77
N ALA A 230 29.30 -5.39 -26.97
CA ALA A 230 28.20 -4.98 -27.84
C ALA A 230 26.81 -5.21 -27.22
N VAL A 231 26.64 -6.15 -26.29
CA VAL A 231 25.37 -6.39 -25.58
C VAL A 231 24.91 -5.14 -24.81
N VAL A 232 25.86 -4.31 -24.35
CA VAL A 232 25.54 -3.05 -23.63
C VAL A 232 24.83 -2.04 -24.54
N LEU A 233 24.99 -2.16 -25.86
CA LEU A 233 24.36 -1.29 -26.84
C LEU A 233 22.98 -1.82 -27.30
N GLU A 234 22.47 -2.90 -26.71
CA GLU A 234 21.12 -3.41 -26.97
C GLU A 234 20.07 -2.60 -26.19
N GLY A 235 19.61 -1.50 -26.78
CA GLY A 235 18.67 -0.58 -26.15
C GLY A 235 17.37 -1.26 -25.73
N HIS A 236 16.75 -2.03 -26.62
CA HIS A 236 15.50 -2.74 -26.31
C HIS A 236 15.64 -3.77 -25.16
N ALA A 237 16.80 -4.40 -25.03
CA ALA A 237 17.09 -5.28 -23.90
C ALA A 237 17.13 -4.50 -22.57
N TRP A 238 17.71 -3.29 -22.56
CA TRP A 238 17.64 -2.39 -21.40
C TRP A 238 16.21 -1.94 -21.09
N TRP A 239 15.40 -1.70 -22.12
CA TRP A 239 13.99 -1.39 -21.94
C TRP A 239 13.25 -2.46 -21.13
N HIS A 240 13.45 -3.76 -21.44
CA HIS A 240 12.87 -4.86 -20.64
C HIS A 240 13.33 -4.84 -19.19
N LEU A 241 14.64 -4.68 -18.95
CA LEU A 241 15.20 -4.65 -17.60
C LEU A 241 14.65 -3.49 -16.77
N MET A 242 14.47 -2.33 -17.40
CA MET A 242 14.01 -1.15 -16.70
C MET A 242 12.51 -1.17 -16.44
N THR A 243 11.71 -1.45 -17.47
CA THR A 243 10.24 -1.53 -17.35
C THR A 243 9.82 -2.69 -16.46
N GLY A 244 10.51 -3.82 -16.54
CA GLY A 244 10.27 -4.96 -15.66
C GLY A 244 10.53 -4.61 -14.19
N LEU A 245 11.65 -3.94 -13.87
CA LEU A 245 11.91 -3.48 -12.49
C LEU A 245 10.88 -2.44 -12.04
N ALA A 246 10.45 -1.54 -12.93
CA ALA A 246 9.45 -0.52 -12.64
C ALA A 246 8.11 -1.15 -12.24
N ALA A 247 7.62 -2.07 -13.08
CA ALA A 247 6.33 -2.72 -12.90
C ALA A 247 6.33 -3.69 -11.71
N ASP A 248 7.43 -4.39 -11.41
CA ASP A 248 7.57 -5.15 -10.16
C ASP A 248 7.40 -4.26 -8.93
N ARG A 249 8.05 -3.08 -8.93
CA ARG A 249 7.95 -2.13 -7.81
C ARG A 249 6.60 -1.45 -7.70
N GLN A 250 5.88 -1.33 -8.81
CA GLN A 250 4.50 -0.85 -8.82
C GLN A 250 3.53 -1.89 -8.27
N ASN A 251 3.80 -3.17 -8.54
CA ASN A 251 3.03 -4.30 -8.01
C ASN A 251 3.50 -4.74 -6.61
N ASP A 252 4.60 -4.19 -6.10
CA ASP A 252 5.28 -4.66 -4.89
C ASP A 252 4.33 -4.70 -3.70
N CYS A 253 4.07 -5.93 -3.26
CA CYS A 253 3.36 -6.18 -2.03
C CYS A 253 4.29 -5.81 -0.88
N PRO A 254 3.94 -4.80 -0.07
CA PRO A 254 4.88 -4.27 0.90
C PRO A 254 5.23 -5.32 1.95
N ARG A 255 6.50 -5.74 1.99
CA ARG A 255 7.08 -6.66 3.00
C ARG A 255 7.03 -6.16 4.44
N SER A 256 6.42 -5.00 4.69
CA SER A 256 6.24 -4.49 6.05
C SER A 256 4.87 -3.87 6.19
N SER A 257 4.25 -4.15 7.33
CA SER A 257 2.95 -3.69 7.86
C SER A 257 2.68 -2.18 7.82
N VAL A 258 3.52 -1.38 7.16
CA VAL A 258 3.43 0.08 7.06
C VAL A 258 2.78 0.53 5.76
N THR A 259 3.06 -0.14 4.64
CA THR A 259 2.51 0.25 3.33
C THR A 259 1.23 -0.53 2.96
N THR A 260 0.91 -1.56 3.74
CA THR A 260 -0.40 -2.23 3.79
C THR A 260 -1.53 -1.22 4.06
N VAL A 261 -1.24 -0.10 4.73
CA VAL A 261 -2.23 0.89 5.19
C VAL A 261 -2.97 1.60 4.04
N VAL A 262 -2.40 1.65 2.82
CA VAL A 262 -3.02 2.47 1.74
C VAL A 262 -3.70 1.66 0.63
N MET A 263 -3.28 0.43 0.33
CA MET A 263 -3.96 -0.38 -0.69
C MET A 263 -4.74 -1.57 -0.15
N SER A 264 -4.66 -1.81 1.15
CA SER A 264 -5.46 -2.82 1.82
C SER A 264 -5.63 -2.40 3.27
N ILE A 265 -6.57 -1.50 3.52
CA ILE A 265 -7.44 -1.72 4.66
C ILE A 265 -8.39 -2.83 4.20
N PRO A 266 -8.11 -4.12 4.45
CA PRO A 266 -9.12 -5.14 4.22
C PRO A 266 -10.32 -4.73 5.09
N ASN A 267 -11.52 -4.73 4.50
CA ASN A 267 -12.75 -4.44 5.23
C ASN A 267 -12.82 -5.22 6.55
N GLU A 268 -12.20 -6.39 6.64
CA GLU A 268 -12.09 -7.22 7.84
C GLU A 268 -11.29 -6.57 8.99
N ALA A 269 -10.15 -5.92 8.72
CA ALA A 269 -9.40 -5.22 9.76
C ALA A 269 -10.12 -3.95 10.24
N LEU A 270 -10.78 -3.24 9.33
CA LEU A 270 -11.63 -2.10 9.68
C LEU A 270 -12.86 -2.55 10.48
N HIS A 271 -13.52 -3.65 10.10
CA HIS A 271 -14.64 -4.21 10.83
C HIS A 271 -14.23 -4.72 12.21
N LYS A 272 -13.04 -5.32 12.32
CA LYS A 272 -12.49 -5.75 13.61
C LYS A 272 -12.17 -4.56 14.50
N LEU A 273 -11.50 -3.53 13.97
CA LEU A 273 -11.19 -2.31 14.71
C LEU A 273 -12.47 -1.56 15.11
N ALA A 274 -13.43 -1.45 14.22
CA ALA A 274 -14.73 -0.84 14.50
C ALA A 274 -15.48 -1.61 15.60
N ARG A 275 -15.51 -2.95 15.55
CA ARG A 275 -16.09 -3.79 16.60
C ARG A 275 -15.37 -3.62 17.94
N GLU A 276 -14.04 -3.55 17.95
CA GLU A 276 -13.27 -3.31 19.17
C GLU A 276 -13.60 -1.95 19.78
N ILE A 277 -13.68 -0.89 18.97
CA ILE A 277 -14.04 0.47 19.43
C ILE A 277 -15.49 0.53 19.90
N GLU A 278 -16.44 -0.11 19.21
CA GLU A 278 -17.84 -0.21 19.64
C GLU A 278 -17.98 -0.95 20.97
N THR A 279 -17.24 -2.05 21.15
CA THR A 279 -17.23 -2.83 22.40
C THR A 279 -16.66 -2.00 23.55
N GLN A 280 -15.57 -1.27 23.30
CA GLN A 280 -14.97 -0.37 24.28
C GLN A 280 -15.90 0.80 24.64
N ALA A 281 -16.59 1.38 23.66
CA ALA A 281 -17.57 2.45 23.89
C ALA A 281 -18.76 1.95 24.71
N ALA A 282 -19.31 0.77 24.39
CA ALA A 282 -20.41 0.16 25.14
C ALA A 282 -20.00 -0.14 26.61
N ALA A 283 -18.80 -0.68 26.81
CA ALA A 283 -18.27 -0.93 28.15
C ALA A 283 -18.07 0.37 28.95
N ALA A 284 -17.51 1.41 28.33
CA ALA A 284 -17.35 2.72 28.97
C ALA A 284 -18.71 3.33 29.35
N GLN A 285 -19.70 3.26 28.46
CA GLN A 285 -21.06 3.75 28.72
C GLN A 285 -21.73 3.04 29.91
N GLN A 286 -21.57 1.72 30.02
CA GLN A 286 -22.08 0.96 31.16
C GLN A 286 -21.40 1.39 32.48
N GLN A 287 -20.08 1.59 32.46
CA GLN A 287 -19.33 2.04 33.63
C GLN A 287 -19.67 3.47 34.06
N ILE A 288 -19.97 4.37 33.11
CA ILE A 288 -20.46 5.72 33.40
C ILE A 288 -21.78 5.64 34.17
N GLY A 289 -22.70 4.78 33.73
CA GLY A 289 -23.98 4.56 34.42
C GLY A 289 -23.78 4.16 35.89
N LEU A 290 -22.93 3.16 36.13
CA LEU A 290 -22.60 2.69 37.48
C LEU A 290 -21.95 3.78 38.34
N ALA A 291 -20.98 4.51 37.79
CA ALA A 291 -20.29 5.59 38.50
C ALA A 291 -21.24 6.73 38.88
N ARG A 292 -22.18 7.11 38.01
CA ARG A 292 -23.21 8.12 38.31
C ARG A 292 -24.13 7.68 39.44
N THR A 293 -24.57 6.42 39.44
CA THR A 293 -25.41 5.89 40.51
C THR A 293 -24.68 5.88 41.86
N GLN A 294 -23.41 5.44 41.89
CA GLN A 294 -22.59 5.45 43.10
C GLN A 294 -22.36 6.87 43.62
N MET A 295 -22.06 7.81 42.72
CA MET A 295 -21.86 9.22 43.07
C MET A 295 -23.14 9.84 43.66
N ALA A 296 -24.30 9.58 43.06
CA ALA A 296 -25.58 10.06 43.58
C ALA A 296 -25.88 9.51 44.98
N SER A 297 -25.57 8.23 45.23
CA SER A 297 -25.71 7.62 46.57
C SER A 297 -24.82 8.33 47.59
N LYS A 298 -23.54 8.55 47.26
CA LYS A 298 -22.56 9.19 48.14
C LYS A 298 -22.86 10.66 48.40
N GLN A 299 -23.32 11.40 47.39
CA GLN A 299 -23.78 12.77 47.54
C GLN A 299 -25.02 12.88 48.45
N ARG A 300 -25.93 11.90 48.37
CA ARG A 300 -27.09 11.84 49.28
C ARG A 300 -26.65 11.60 50.72
N GLU A 301 -25.75 10.65 50.96
CA GLU A 301 -25.16 10.40 52.30
C GLU A 301 -24.47 11.67 52.83
N GLN A 302 -23.65 12.32 52.01
CA GLN A 302 -22.96 13.56 52.39
C GLN A 302 -23.93 14.67 52.77
N ARG A 303 -25.03 14.83 52.01
CA ARG A 303 -26.05 15.82 52.32
C ARG A 303 -26.76 15.52 53.64
N LEU A 304 -27.04 14.25 53.93
CA LEU A 304 -27.65 13.83 55.19
C LEU A 304 -26.75 14.16 56.38
N VAL A 305 -25.48 13.76 56.34
CA VAL A 305 -24.50 14.03 57.41
C VAL A 305 -24.32 15.54 57.63
N ARG A 306 -24.27 16.33 56.54
CA ARG A 306 -24.14 17.78 56.63
C ARG A 306 -25.36 18.45 57.25
N LEU A 307 -26.57 17.95 56.96
CA LEU A 307 -27.80 18.41 57.62
C LEU A 307 -27.78 18.03 59.11
N THR A 308 -27.38 16.81 59.46
CA THR A 308 -27.23 16.40 60.87
C THR A 308 -26.24 17.29 61.62
N LEU A 309 -25.09 17.62 61.03
CA LEU A 309 -24.14 18.58 61.61
C LEU A 309 -24.76 19.96 61.83
N SER A 310 -25.57 20.43 60.87
CA SER A 310 -26.28 21.72 60.98
C SER A 310 -27.28 21.72 62.15
N GLU A 311 -28.04 20.63 62.33
CA GLU A 311 -28.99 20.49 63.44
C GLU A 311 -28.26 20.41 64.80
N LEU A 312 -27.15 19.66 64.87
CA LEU A 312 -26.34 19.56 66.09
C LEU A 312 -25.63 20.87 66.47
N GLY A 313 -25.43 21.77 65.50
CA GLY A 313 -24.89 23.11 65.74
C GLY A 313 -25.86 24.05 66.46
N GLY A 314 -27.17 23.77 66.41
CA GLY A 314 -28.20 24.53 67.12
C GLY A 314 -28.42 24.11 68.58
N LEU A 315 -27.75 23.05 69.04
CA LEU A 315 -27.88 22.53 70.40
C LEU A 315 -26.81 23.11 71.35
N PRO A 316 -27.16 23.35 72.62
CA PRO A 316 -26.19 23.74 73.65
C PRO A 316 -25.18 22.61 73.92
N ASP A 317 -23.98 22.97 74.37
CA ASP A 317 -22.84 22.03 74.45
C ASP A 317 -22.99 20.93 75.52
N ASP A 318 -23.92 21.09 76.45
CA ASP A 318 -24.29 20.13 77.50
C ASP A 318 -25.46 19.20 77.11
N ALA A 319 -25.98 19.31 75.88
CA ALA A 319 -27.09 18.50 75.41
C ALA A 319 -26.76 17.00 75.37
N VAL A 320 -27.63 16.17 75.94
CA VAL A 320 -27.51 14.71 75.89
C VAL A 320 -27.92 14.20 74.51
N VAL A 321 -26.97 13.65 73.76
CA VAL A 321 -27.22 13.07 72.43
C VAL A 321 -26.96 11.57 72.42
N TYR A 322 -27.63 10.89 71.49
CA TYR A 322 -27.53 9.44 71.30
C TYR A 322 -27.18 9.11 69.85
N GLU A 323 -26.23 8.21 69.64
CA GLU A 323 -25.86 7.67 68.34
C GLU A 323 -26.52 6.30 68.10
N GLY A 324 -27.05 6.09 66.89
CA GLY A 324 -27.60 4.79 66.50
C GLY A 324 -26.50 3.75 66.24
N VAL A 325 -26.54 2.64 66.98
CA VAL A 325 -25.68 1.46 66.79
C VAL A 325 -26.57 0.26 66.48
N GLY A 326 -26.82 0.03 65.19
CA GLY A 326 -27.75 -1.00 64.72
C GLY A 326 -29.20 -0.67 65.10
N LYS A 327 -29.78 -1.40 66.05
CA LYS A 327 -31.15 -1.18 66.57
C LYS A 327 -31.17 -0.45 67.93
N MET A 328 -30.00 -0.13 68.50
CA MET A 328 -29.87 0.51 69.80
C MET A 328 -29.36 1.94 69.65
N PHE A 329 -29.56 2.76 70.67
CA PHE A 329 -29.04 4.12 70.74
C PHE A 329 -28.11 4.23 71.96
N ALA A 330 -26.84 4.58 71.72
CA ALA A 330 -25.84 4.74 72.77
C ALA A 330 -25.62 6.23 73.05
N SER A 331 -25.56 6.64 74.32
CA SER A 331 -25.26 8.02 74.68
C SER A 331 -23.80 8.34 74.33
N VAL A 332 -23.56 9.46 73.66
CA VAL A 332 -22.22 9.91 73.23
C VAL A 332 -22.09 11.40 73.53
N PRO A 333 -20.94 11.89 74.03
CA PRO A 333 -20.72 13.32 74.19
C PRO A 333 -20.83 14.08 72.86
N LEU A 334 -21.51 15.23 72.87
CA LEU A 334 -21.75 16.04 71.67
C LEU A 334 -20.46 16.41 70.90
N PRO A 335 -19.33 16.78 71.54
CA PRO A 335 -18.09 17.07 70.83
C PRO A 335 -17.55 15.85 70.06
N THR A 336 -17.64 14.66 70.66
CA THR A 336 -17.20 13.40 70.04
C THR A 336 -18.04 13.05 68.82
N LEU A 337 -19.37 13.25 68.91
CA LEU A 337 -20.28 13.02 67.78
C LEU A 337 -20.03 14.02 66.64
N ARG A 338 -19.84 15.31 66.94
CA ARG A 338 -19.49 16.33 65.94
C ARG A 338 -18.19 15.97 65.20
N GLN A 339 -17.13 15.63 65.94
CA GLN A 339 -15.84 15.23 65.34
C GLN A 339 -15.98 14.00 64.43
N LYS A 340 -16.78 13.01 64.83
CA LYS A 340 -17.04 11.81 64.03
C LYS A 340 -17.78 12.13 62.73
N LEU A 341 -18.82 12.96 62.78
CA LEU A 341 -19.59 13.38 61.60
C LEU A 341 -18.77 14.29 60.66
N GLU A 342 -17.89 15.14 61.21
CA GLU A 342 -16.94 15.93 60.42
C GLU A 342 -15.93 15.03 59.68
N GLY A 343 -15.40 14.00 60.36
CA GLY A 343 -14.56 12.96 59.74
C GLY A 343 -15.28 12.26 58.60
N GLN A 344 -16.51 11.78 58.84
CA GLN A 344 -17.35 11.15 57.81
C GLN A 344 -17.64 12.09 56.62
N THR A 345 -17.85 13.39 56.88
CA THR A 345 -18.05 14.38 55.81
C THR A 345 -16.82 14.52 54.93
N LYS A 346 -15.63 14.50 55.51
CA LYS A 346 -14.35 14.58 54.80
C LYS A 346 -14.10 13.32 53.96
N ASP A 347 -14.37 12.15 54.51
CA ASP A 347 -14.21 10.86 53.80
C ASP A 347 -15.19 10.75 52.63
N LEU A 348 -16.46 11.08 52.85
CA LEU A 348 -17.47 11.09 51.78
C LEU A 348 -17.12 12.10 50.67
N LYS A 349 -16.55 13.25 51.03
CA LYS A 349 -16.07 14.23 50.05
C LYS A 349 -14.94 13.64 49.20
N ALA A 350 -13.95 13.01 49.83
CA ALA A 350 -12.84 12.38 49.11
C ALA A 350 -13.31 11.27 48.16
N ASP A 351 -14.31 10.48 48.56
CA ASP A 351 -14.89 9.44 47.71
C ASP A 351 -15.67 10.01 46.53
N VAL A 352 -16.44 11.08 46.73
CA VAL A 352 -17.12 11.81 45.65
C VAL A 352 -16.10 12.36 44.66
N ASP A 353 -15.01 12.97 45.13
CA ASP A 353 -13.96 13.52 44.26
C ASP A 353 -13.26 12.42 43.44
N LYS A 354 -12.96 11.26 44.03
CA LYS A 354 -12.42 10.09 43.31
C LYS A 354 -13.38 9.56 42.25
N LEU A 355 -14.67 9.42 42.59
CA LEU A 355 -15.69 8.97 41.65
C LEU A 355 -15.85 9.96 40.49
N ASN A 356 -15.75 11.26 40.77
CA ASN A 356 -15.85 12.31 39.76
C ASN A 356 -14.65 12.29 38.80
N GLN A 357 -13.43 12.10 39.31
CA GLN A 357 -12.23 11.90 38.46
C GLN A 357 -12.38 10.66 37.56
N ARG A 358 -12.87 9.54 38.12
CA ARG A 358 -13.13 8.33 37.35
C ARG A 358 -14.20 8.55 36.28
N LEU A 359 -15.26 9.28 36.61
CA LEU A 359 -16.34 9.63 35.68
C LEU A 359 -15.79 10.46 34.51
N LEU A 360 -15.00 11.49 34.78
CA LEU A 360 -14.37 12.33 33.74
C LEU A 360 -13.49 11.51 32.78
N TYR A 361 -12.71 10.58 33.32
CA TYR A 361 -11.89 9.67 32.52
C TYR A 361 -12.75 8.79 31.59
N LEU A 362 -13.82 8.21 32.13
CA LEU A 362 -14.73 7.35 31.37
C LEU A 362 -15.49 8.13 30.29
N GLU A 363 -15.96 9.35 30.61
CA GLU A 363 -16.64 10.23 29.65
C GLU A 363 -15.71 10.66 28.51
N THR A 364 -14.45 11.00 28.83
CA THR A 364 -13.42 11.32 27.83
C THR A 364 -13.12 10.12 26.94
N THR A 365 -13.00 8.92 27.52
CA THR A 365 -12.78 7.67 26.78
C THR A 365 -13.94 7.40 25.82
N HIS A 366 -15.18 7.48 26.31
CA HIS A 366 -16.37 7.26 25.48
C HIS A 366 -16.49 8.30 24.36
N LYS A 367 -16.20 9.57 24.64
CA LYS A 367 -16.20 10.65 23.64
C LYS A 367 -15.15 10.38 22.54
N ASN A 368 -13.92 10.08 22.92
CA ASN A 368 -12.84 9.78 21.96
C ASN A 368 -13.19 8.56 21.10
N SER A 369 -13.72 7.48 21.69
CA SER A 369 -14.17 6.30 20.93
C SER A 369 -15.26 6.64 19.92
N ARG A 370 -16.22 7.52 20.27
CA ARG A 370 -17.26 7.97 19.33
C ARG A 370 -16.71 8.83 18.20
N GLU A 371 -15.82 9.77 18.51
CA GLU A 371 -15.18 10.62 17.50
C GLU A 371 -14.36 9.79 16.51
N HIS A 372 -13.66 8.75 16.99
CA HIS A 372 -12.96 7.79 16.13
C HIS A 372 -13.93 7.05 15.19
N ILE A 373 -15.08 6.58 15.68
CA ILE A 373 -16.11 5.95 14.85
C ILE A 373 -16.63 6.94 13.78
N GLU A 374 -16.93 8.18 14.18
CA GLU A 374 -17.47 9.17 13.26
C GLU A 374 -16.46 9.57 12.17
N GLN A 375 -15.19 9.72 12.52
CA GLN A 375 -14.12 9.94 11.55
C GLN A 375 -14.00 8.77 10.57
N MET A 376 -14.03 7.52 11.06
CA MET A 376 -14.02 6.33 10.18
C MET A 376 -15.22 6.30 9.22
N LEU A 377 -16.41 6.72 9.67
CA LEU A 377 -17.62 6.79 8.83
C LEU A 377 -17.58 7.93 7.81
N ARG A 378 -16.99 9.09 8.15
CA ARG A 378 -16.84 10.25 7.24
C ARG A 378 -15.75 10.08 6.17
N THR A 379 -14.83 9.13 6.36
CA THR A 379 -13.74 8.87 5.40
C THR A 379 -14.15 7.86 4.30
N ARG A 380 -15.40 7.40 4.31
CA ARG A 380 -16.07 6.71 3.19
C ARG A 380 -16.89 7.71 2.39
#